data_AF-A0A9N9KFV8-F1
#
_entry.id   AF-A0A9N9KFV8-F1
#
_cell.length_a   1.000
_cell.length_b   1.000
_cell.length_c   1.000
_cell.angle_alpha   90.00
_cell.angle_beta   90.00
_cell.angle_gamma   90.00
#
_symmetry.space_group_name_H-M   'P 1'
#
loop_
_entity.id
_entity.type
_entity.pdbx_description
1 polymer ?
#
loop_
_entity_poly.entity_id
_entity_poly.type
_entity_poly.pdbx_seq_one_letter_code
_entity_poly.pdbx_strand_id
1 'polypeptide(L)'
;KTNNSAKTNNSVKTNNSIKTNNSAKTNNSNNPVKTITISSSTVKSKREPPPHAPQKERTNFGHKFPPQTVYTFNLYYAQLHFNRLLFIAQHNNLNVEEQTIIRQQFKKIGADLTAVRGSILGAVIKQSIIYKHMAPLIMGPVCMISSNVSDEENPKL
;
A
#
# COMPACT_ATOMS: atom_id res chain seq x y z
N LYS A 1 -4.48 -61.77 -13.91
CA LYS A 1 -3.01 -61.68 -13.77
C LYS A 1 -2.61 -60.48 -14.63
N THR A 2 -2.09 -59.35 -14.14
CA THR A 2 -1.26 -59.11 -12.96
C THR A 2 -1.33 -57.62 -12.60
N ASN A 3 -1.16 -57.34 -11.31
CA ASN A 3 -1.07 -56.05 -10.64
C ASN A 3 0.02 -55.14 -11.22
N ASN A 4 -0.10 -53.82 -10.97
CA ASN A 4 1.04 -53.03 -10.46
C ASN A 4 0.56 -51.78 -9.72
N SER A 5 0.64 -51.87 -8.39
CA SER A 5 0.50 -50.79 -7.42
C SER A 5 1.81 -49.99 -7.33
N ALA A 6 1.75 -48.66 -7.46
CA ALA A 6 2.87 -47.79 -7.11
C ALA A 6 2.60 -47.14 -5.75
N LYS A 7 3.30 -47.64 -4.73
CA LYS A 7 3.52 -46.97 -3.43
C LYS A 7 4.55 -45.85 -3.62
N THR A 8 4.32 -44.69 -3.03
CA THR A 8 5.42 -43.86 -2.52
C THR A 8 5.02 -43.19 -1.22
N ASN A 9 5.77 -43.54 -0.19
CA ASN A 9 5.79 -42.94 1.13
C ASN A 9 6.42 -41.55 1.02
N ASN A 10 5.86 -40.55 1.69
CA ASN A 10 6.70 -39.52 2.31
C ASN A 10 6.15 -39.15 3.69
N SER A 11 6.99 -39.48 4.66
CA SER A 11 6.85 -39.29 6.09
C SER A 11 6.88 -37.80 6.43
N VAL A 12 5.82 -37.32 7.09
CA VAL A 12 5.91 -36.10 7.91
C VAL A 12 6.17 -36.55 9.34
N LYS A 13 7.41 -36.40 9.79
CA LYS A 13 7.80 -36.54 11.19
C LYS A 13 7.75 -35.18 11.89
N THR A 14 7.33 -35.28 13.13
CA THR A 14 6.67 -34.33 14.03
C THR A 14 7.62 -33.43 14.84
N ASN A 15 7.01 -32.52 15.62
CA ASN A 15 7.27 -32.20 17.05
C ASN A 15 7.36 -30.67 17.27
N ASN A 16 6.66 -30.01 18.21
CA ASN A 16 6.46 -30.41 19.61
C ASN A 16 5.27 -29.69 20.29
N SER A 17 4.51 -30.52 21.01
CA SER A 17 3.82 -30.30 22.29
C SER A 17 3.34 -28.89 22.68
N ILE A 18 2.03 -28.68 22.60
CA ILE A 18 1.32 -27.76 23.50
C ILE A 18 1.16 -28.51 24.83
N LYS A 19 1.96 -28.12 25.83
CA LYS A 19 1.82 -28.60 27.21
C LYS A 19 0.82 -27.71 27.93
N THR A 20 -0.39 -28.23 28.09
CA THR A 20 -1.40 -27.75 29.05
C THR A 20 -0.88 -27.96 30.47
N ASN A 21 -0.98 -26.91 31.30
CA ASN A 21 -0.93 -27.05 32.75
C ASN A 21 -2.07 -26.20 33.33
N ASN A 22 -3.29 -26.73 33.29
CA ASN A 22 -4.32 -26.32 34.23
C ASN A 22 -3.97 -26.95 35.58
N SER A 23 -3.49 -26.11 36.49
CA SER A 23 -3.31 -26.45 37.90
C SER A 23 -3.93 -25.30 38.69
N ALA A 24 -5.21 -25.47 39.01
CA ALA A 24 -5.87 -24.68 40.04
C ALA A 24 -5.23 -25.03 41.39
N LYS A 25 -4.58 -24.05 42.02
CA LYS A 25 -4.14 -24.14 43.41
C LYS A 25 -4.73 -22.99 44.20
N THR A 26 -5.82 -23.30 44.89
CA THR A 26 -6.37 -22.56 46.02
C THR A 26 -5.34 -22.55 47.15
N ASN A 27 -5.08 -21.39 47.76
CA ASN A 27 -4.44 -21.32 49.08
C ASN A 27 -5.08 -20.17 49.87
N ASN A 28 -6.03 -20.53 50.73
CA ASN A 28 -6.33 -19.75 51.93
C ASN A 28 -5.19 -20.00 52.92
N SER A 29 -4.50 -18.96 53.36
CA SER A 29 -3.84 -18.95 54.67
C SER A 29 -3.66 -17.53 55.17
N ASN A 30 -4.13 -17.32 56.39
CA ASN A 30 -4.21 -16.04 57.10
C ASN A 30 -2.86 -15.64 57.74
N ASN A 31 -2.67 -14.32 57.85
CA ASN A 31 -1.81 -13.53 58.77
C ASN A 31 -0.30 -13.38 58.48
N PRO A 32 0.34 -12.30 58.98
CA PRO A 32 -0.13 -10.92 59.16
C PRO A 32 0.77 -9.88 58.45
N VAL A 33 0.26 -8.66 58.39
CA VAL A 33 0.84 -7.45 57.78
C VAL A 33 2.30 -7.23 58.20
N LYS A 34 3.22 -7.24 57.22
CA LYS A 34 4.51 -6.56 57.34
C LYS A 34 4.42 -5.22 56.63
N THR A 35 4.54 -4.16 57.42
CA THR A 35 4.62 -2.76 56.99
C THR A 35 5.69 -2.60 55.91
N ILE A 36 5.27 -2.35 54.67
CA ILE A 36 6.17 -2.02 53.57
C ILE A 36 6.46 -0.52 53.67
N THR A 37 7.67 -0.18 54.09
CA THR A 37 8.21 1.18 53.96
C THR A 37 8.35 1.49 52.47
N ILE A 38 7.45 2.32 51.93
CA ILE A 38 7.49 2.77 50.54
C ILE A 38 8.57 3.84 50.42
N SER A 39 9.81 3.42 50.16
CA SER A 39 10.85 4.30 49.65
C SER A 39 10.49 4.66 48.21
N SER A 40 10.21 5.94 47.94
CA SER A 40 9.88 6.48 46.63
C SER A 40 11.08 6.42 45.68
N SER A 41 11.38 5.23 45.15
CA SER A 41 12.24 5.11 43.98
C SER A 41 11.47 5.63 42.77
N THR A 42 11.83 6.83 42.33
CA THR A 42 11.44 7.34 41.01
C THR A 42 12.06 6.44 39.96
N VAL A 43 11.32 5.39 39.55
CA VAL A 43 11.65 4.60 38.37
C VAL A 43 11.51 5.54 37.18
N LYS A 44 12.61 6.20 36.79
CA LYS A 44 12.72 6.86 35.49
C LYS A 44 12.62 5.77 34.43
N SER A 45 11.40 5.49 33.99
CA SER A 45 11.14 4.76 32.75
C SER A 45 11.91 5.50 31.66
N LYS A 46 13.03 4.92 31.25
CA LYS A 46 13.86 5.39 30.15
C LYS A 46 13.03 5.13 28.88
N ARG A 47 12.08 6.01 28.59
CA ARG A 47 11.33 6.02 27.34
C ARG A 47 12.33 6.44 26.27
N GLU A 48 13.04 5.47 25.71
CA GLU A 48 13.86 5.74 24.54
C GLU A 48 12.91 6.27 23.45
N PRO A 49 13.20 7.45 22.88
CA PRO A 49 12.38 7.96 21.80
C PRO A 49 12.37 6.92 20.67
N PRO A 50 11.24 6.77 19.96
CA PRO A 50 11.17 5.84 18.85
C PRO A 50 12.35 6.11 17.90
N PRO A 51 13.01 5.06 17.38
CA PRO A 51 14.16 5.22 16.50
C PRO A 51 13.78 6.18 15.38
N HIS A 52 14.63 7.19 15.16
CA HIS A 52 14.43 8.15 14.07
C HIS A 52 14.24 7.37 12.78
N ALA A 53 13.09 7.57 12.12
CA ALA A 53 12.83 6.95 10.84
C ALA A 53 14.00 7.26 9.89
N PRO A 54 14.48 6.28 9.11
CA PRO A 54 15.62 6.47 8.23
C PRO A 54 15.37 7.70 7.33
N GLN A 55 16.20 8.72 7.49
CA GLN A 55 16.08 9.95 6.73
C GLN A 55 16.46 9.64 5.27
N LYS A 56 15.67 10.14 4.32
CA LYS A 56 15.94 9.94 2.88
C LYS A 56 17.29 10.55 2.52
N GLU A 57 18.13 9.78 1.83
CA GLU A 57 19.42 10.25 1.29
C GLU A 57 19.24 11.57 0.55
N ARG A 58 20.08 12.55 0.85
CA ARG A 58 20.08 13.87 0.19
C ARG A 58 21.15 13.88 -0.91
N THR A 59 20.77 14.41 -2.06
CA THR A 59 21.63 14.76 -3.19
C THR A 59 21.71 16.29 -3.29
N ASN A 60 22.61 16.80 -4.13
CA ASN A 60 22.73 18.26 -4.39
C ASN A 60 21.43 18.89 -4.90
N PHE A 61 20.52 18.08 -5.47
CA PHE A 61 19.24 18.52 -6.03
C PHE A 61 18.03 18.17 -5.13
N GLY A 62 18.28 17.79 -3.87
CA GLY A 62 17.24 17.41 -2.92
C GLY A 62 17.22 15.91 -2.63
N HIS A 63 16.08 15.36 -2.24
CA HIS A 63 15.99 13.96 -1.86
C HIS A 63 16.25 13.02 -3.04
N LYS A 64 17.01 11.95 -2.79
CA LYS A 64 17.17 10.85 -3.75
C LYS A 64 15.84 10.12 -3.87
N PHE A 65 15.34 10.01 -5.09
CA PHE A 65 14.14 9.24 -5.39
C PHE A 65 14.50 7.93 -6.10
N PRO A 66 13.76 6.84 -5.84
CA PRO A 66 13.93 5.60 -6.60
C PRO A 66 13.69 5.83 -8.10
N PRO A 67 14.44 5.15 -9.00
CA PRO A 67 14.26 5.28 -10.44
C PRO A 67 12.81 5.03 -10.91
N GLN A 68 12.12 4.07 -10.28
CA GLN A 68 10.71 3.80 -10.56
C GLN A 68 9.81 5.00 -10.30
N THR A 69 10.07 5.77 -9.23
CA THR A 69 9.28 6.96 -8.91
C THR A 69 9.48 8.05 -9.95
N VAL A 70 10.72 8.24 -10.41
CA VAL A 70 11.07 9.20 -11.47
C VAL A 70 10.41 8.80 -12.79
N TYR A 71 10.45 7.52 -13.15
CA TYR A 71 9.77 7.01 -14.34
C TYR A 71 8.25 7.26 -14.29
N THR A 72 7.60 6.91 -13.18
CA THR A 72 6.15 7.13 -13.00
C THR A 72 5.80 8.61 -13.03
N PHE A 73 6.65 9.48 -12.47
CA PHE A 73 6.47 10.93 -12.55
C PHE A 73 6.46 11.43 -14.00
N ASN A 74 7.45 11.01 -14.79
CA ASN A 74 7.54 11.38 -16.20
C ASN A 74 6.36 10.84 -17.02
N LEU A 75 5.90 9.62 -16.71
CA LEU A 75 4.73 9.02 -17.35
C LEU A 75 3.46 9.83 -17.08
N TYR A 76 3.21 10.22 -15.82
CA TYR A 76 2.06 11.07 -15.47
C TYR A 76 2.16 12.46 -16.07
N TYR A 77 3.37 13.05 -16.11
CA TYR A 77 3.60 14.32 -16.78
C TYR A 77 3.24 14.24 -18.27
N ALA A 78 3.71 13.20 -18.96
CA ALA A 78 3.41 12.98 -20.36
C ALA A 78 1.89 12.81 -20.58
N GLN A 79 1.23 12.00 -19.74
CA GLN A 79 -0.21 11.78 -19.89
C GLN A 79 -1.05 13.04 -19.64
N LEU A 80 -0.60 13.93 -18.78
CA LEU A 80 -1.34 15.13 -18.41
C LEU A 80 -1.14 16.27 -19.43
N HIS A 81 0.02 16.33 -20.09
CA HIS A 81 0.35 17.39 -21.05
C HIS A 81 0.14 17.03 -22.52
N PHE A 82 0.30 15.75 -22.91
CA PHE A 82 0.17 15.34 -24.31
C PHE A 82 -1.22 14.84 -24.68
N ASN A 83 -2.08 14.53 -23.71
CA ASN A 83 -3.45 14.13 -23.99
C ASN A 83 -4.37 15.35 -23.96
N ARG A 84 -5.26 15.39 -24.94
CA ARG A 84 -6.27 16.45 -25.05
C ARG A 84 -7.29 16.40 -23.91
N LEU A 85 -7.73 15.20 -23.53
CA LEU A 85 -8.72 14.98 -22.49
C LEU A 85 -8.13 14.16 -21.35
N LEU A 86 -8.44 14.59 -20.13
CA LEU A 86 -8.02 13.94 -18.90
C LEU A 86 -9.17 13.90 -17.90
N PHE A 87 -9.53 12.69 -17.45
CA PHE A 87 -10.49 12.48 -16.39
C PHE A 87 -9.81 11.85 -15.18
N ILE A 88 -10.10 12.38 -14.00
CA ILE A 88 -9.73 11.78 -12.72
C ILE A 88 -10.97 11.08 -12.19
N ALA A 89 -10.86 9.77 -12.00
CA ALA A 89 -11.93 8.97 -11.42
C ALA A 89 -11.43 8.29 -10.14
N GLN A 90 -12.34 8.06 -9.20
CA GLN A 90 -12.07 7.22 -8.03
C GLN A 90 -12.52 5.81 -8.34
N HIS A 91 -11.69 4.84 -7.96
CA HIS A 91 -12.05 3.42 -8.08
C HIS A 91 -12.05 2.82 -6.68
N ASN A 92 -13.09 2.08 -6.34
CA ASN A 92 -13.21 1.45 -5.02
C ASN A 92 -13.14 -0.06 -5.19
N ASN A 93 -12.08 -0.69 -4.69
CA ASN A 93 -11.93 -2.15 -4.59
C ASN A 93 -12.26 -2.95 -5.87
N LEU A 94 -12.00 -2.41 -7.06
CA LEU A 94 -12.18 -3.17 -8.31
C LEU A 94 -11.25 -4.39 -8.36
N ASN A 95 -11.81 -5.54 -8.71
CA ASN A 95 -11.06 -6.77 -8.92
C ASN A 95 -10.18 -6.66 -10.17
N VAL A 96 -9.14 -7.51 -10.26
CA VAL A 96 -8.21 -7.54 -11.40
C VAL A 96 -8.94 -7.86 -12.71
N GLU A 97 -9.93 -8.75 -12.66
CA GLU A 97 -10.75 -9.11 -13.84
C GLU A 97 -11.56 -7.91 -14.34
N GLU A 98 -12.25 -7.22 -13.43
CA GLU A 98 -13.05 -6.03 -13.75
C GLU A 98 -12.18 -4.90 -14.31
N GLN A 99 -11.02 -4.64 -13.68
CA GLN A 99 -10.07 -3.66 -14.19
C GLN A 99 -9.58 -4.02 -15.60
N THR A 100 -9.38 -5.30 -15.88
CA THR A 100 -8.92 -5.77 -17.19
C THR A 100 -10.00 -5.55 -18.25
N ILE A 101 -11.26 -5.90 -17.94
CA ILE A 101 -12.40 -5.69 -18.85
C ILE A 101 -12.55 -4.19 -19.17
N ILE A 102 -12.53 -3.34 -18.15
CA ILE A 102 -12.69 -1.89 -18.31
C ILE A 102 -11.53 -1.31 -19.14
N ARG A 103 -10.28 -1.70 -18.87
CA ARG A 103 -9.12 -1.26 -19.65
C ARG A 103 -9.23 -1.69 -21.11
N GLN A 104 -9.70 -2.90 -21.39
CA GLN A 104 -9.93 -3.36 -22.75
C GLN A 104 -11.01 -2.54 -23.46
N GLN A 105 -12.09 -2.19 -22.76
CA GLN A 105 -13.16 -1.35 -23.30
C GLN A 105 -12.66 0.05 -23.62
N PHE A 106 -11.95 0.70 -22.70
CA PHE A 106 -11.36 2.03 -22.97
C PHE A 106 -10.36 1.99 -24.12
N LYS A 107 -9.52 0.94 -24.19
CA LYS A 107 -8.55 0.77 -25.28
C LYS A 107 -9.22 0.65 -26.65
N LYS A 108 -10.37 -0.01 -26.75
CA LYS A 108 -11.18 -0.06 -27.99
C LYS A 108 -11.72 1.31 -28.40
N ILE A 109 -12.01 2.16 -27.42
CA ILE A 109 -12.52 3.52 -27.61
C ILE A 109 -11.38 4.51 -27.93
N GLY A 110 -10.12 4.13 -27.69
CA GLY A 110 -8.93 4.97 -27.88
C GLY A 110 -8.54 5.77 -26.64
N ALA A 111 -9.12 5.45 -25.48
CA ALA A 111 -8.73 6.00 -24.19
C ALA A 111 -7.88 5.01 -23.40
N ASP A 112 -6.97 5.51 -22.58
CA ASP A 112 -6.12 4.69 -21.74
C ASP A 112 -6.44 4.93 -20.26
N LEU A 113 -6.69 3.85 -19.53
CA LEU A 113 -7.02 3.89 -18.10
C LEU A 113 -5.81 3.45 -17.28
N THR A 114 -5.26 4.37 -16.49
CA THR A 114 -4.11 4.13 -15.64
C THR A 114 -4.44 4.31 -14.17
N ALA A 115 -4.07 3.33 -13.34
CA ALA A 115 -4.17 3.46 -11.89
C ALA A 115 -3.04 4.37 -11.40
N VAL A 116 -3.37 5.35 -10.55
CA VAL A 116 -2.44 6.42 -10.22
C VAL A 116 -2.03 6.40 -8.76
N ARG A 117 -0.73 6.58 -8.53
CA ARG A 117 -0.22 6.87 -7.18
C ARG A 117 -0.42 8.35 -6.88
N GLY A 118 -1.41 8.66 -6.05
CA GLY A 118 -1.82 10.03 -5.74
C GLY A 118 -0.70 10.96 -5.23
N SER A 119 0.28 10.44 -4.49
CA SER A 119 1.44 11.25 -4.05
C SER A 119 2.34 11.73 -5.19
N ILE A 120 2.52 10.90 -6.23
CA ILE A 120 3.34 11.24 -7.40
C ILE A 120 2.54 12.17 -8.31
N LEU A 121 1.29 11.84 -8.63
CA LEU A 121 0.43 12.71 -9.45
C LEU A 121 0.21 14.07 -8.79
N GLY A 122 0.03 14.11 -7.47
CA GLY A 122 -0.05 15.36 -6.71
C GLY A 122 1.22 16.20 -6.81
N ALA A 123 2.40 15.59 -6.97
CA ALA A 123 3.64 16.33 -7.22
C ALA A 123 3.68 16.90 -8.66
N VAL A 124 3.25 16.12 -9.65
CA VAL A 124 3.16 16.56 -11.06
C VAL A 124 2.20 17.75 -11.19
N ILE A 125 1.04 17.68 -10.56
CA ILE A 125 0.05 18.77 -10.58
C ILE A 125 0.53 20.00 -9.83
N LYS A 126 1.30 19.85 -8.75
CA LYS A 126 1.88 21.01 -8.07
C LYS A 126 2.94 21.73 -8.90
N GLN A 127 3.62 21.01 -9.81
CA GLN A 127 4.60 21.61 -10.70
C GLN A 127 3.94 22.46 -11.80
N SER A 128 2.74 22.08 -12.23
CA SER A 128 2.02 22.76 -13.31
C SER A 128 1.01 23.78 -12.76
N ILE A 129 1.07 25.01 -13.27
CA ILE A 129 0.19 26.10 -12.80
C ILE A 129 -1.26 25.84 -13.22
N ILE A 130 -1.45 25.27 -14.42
CA ILE A 130 -2.75 25.05 -15.06
C ILE A 130 -3.64 24.08 -14.25
N TYR A 131 -3.03 23.02 -13.70
CA TYR A 131 -3.78 21.92 -13.09
C TYR A 131 -3.84 22.02 -11.57
N LYS A 132 -3.32 23.09 -10.97
CA LYS A 132 -3.23 23.29 -9.51
C LYS A 132 -4.57 23.10 -8.80
N HIS A 133 -5.68 23.46 -9.45
CA HIS A 133 -7.03 23.30 -8.92
C HIS A 133 -7.54 21.85 -8.87
N MET A 134 -6.86 20.89 -9.53
CA MET A 134 -7.20 19.47 -9.48
C MET A 134 -6.63 18.74 -8.26
N ALA A 135 -5.72 19.38 -7.50
CA ALA A 135 -5.14 18.80 -6.30
C ALA A 135 -6.16 18.18 -5.30
N PRO A 136 -7.30 18.82 -4.98
CA PRO A 136 -8.30 18.24 -4.07
C PRO A 136 -9.00 16.99 -4.63
N LEU A 137 -8.98 16.75 -5.95
CA LEU A 137 -9.58 15.55 -6.55
C LEU A 137 -8.74 14.29 -6.32
N ILE A 138 -7.46 14.46 -5.96
CA ILE A 138 -6.48 13.38 -5.80
C ILE A 138 -6.46 12.91 -4.35
N MET A 139 -7.63 12.59 -3.83
CA MET A 139 -7.81 12.05 -2.48
C MET A 139 -8.25 10.59 -2.60
N GLY A 140 -7.52 9.70 -1.93
CA GLY A 140 -7.81 8.26 -1.94
C GLY A 140 -7.30 7.52 -3.19
N PRO A 141 -7.85 6.32 -3.48
CA PRO A 141 -7.52 5.55 -4.67
C PRO A 141 -8.13 6.21 -5.92
N VAL A 142 -7.26 6.73 -6.77
CA VAL A 142 -7.64 7.42 -8.00
C VAL A 142 -7.02 6.75 -9.22
N CYS A 143 -7.75 6.79 -10.32
CA CYS A 143 -7.30 6.45 -11.64
C CYS A 143 -7.44 7.65 -12.58
N MET A 144 -6.64 7.61 -13.64
CA MET A 144 -6.59 8.64 -14.66
C MET A 144 -6.95 8.00 -15.98
N ILE A 145 -7.96 8.57 -16.63
CA ILE A 145 -8.38 8.20 -17.97
C ILE A 145 -7.92 9.31 -18.89
N SER A 146 -7.10 8.95 -19.87
CA SER A 146 -6.55 9.91 -20.82
C SER A 146 -6.90 9.52 -22.24
N SER A 147 -7.30 10.50 -23.05
CA SER A 147 -7.57 10.29 -24.48
C SER A 147 -6.92 11.38 -25.31
N ASN A 148 -6.31 10.96 -26.42
CA ASN A 148 -5.78 11.87 -27.44
C ASN A 148 -6.47 11.68 -28.80
N VAL A 149 -7.62 11.00 -28.82
CA VAL A 149 -8.41 10.80 -30.03
C VAL A 149 -8.96 12.15 -30.50
N SER A 150 -8.84 12.43 -31.79
CA SER A 150 -9.38 13.63 -32.43
C SER A 150 -10.92 13.56 -32.47
N ASP A 151 -11.60 14.71 -32.42
CA ASP A 151 -13.08 14.75 -32.57
C ASP A 151 -13.55 14.13 -33.89
N GLU A 152 -12.69 14.16 -34.91
CA GLU A 152 -12.95 13.55 -36.21
C GLU A 152 -12.99 12.02 -36.15
N GLU A 153 -12.17 11.41 -35.31
CA GLU A 153 -12.07 9.96 -35.16
C GLU A 153 -13.15 9.42 -34.20
N ASN A 154 -13.53 10.20 -33.19
CA ASN A 154 -14.59 9.82 -32.28
C ASN A 154 -15.38 11.03 -31.77
N PRO A 155 -16.44 11.45 -32.47
CA PRO A 155 -17.20 12.66 -32.12
C PRO A 155 -18.05 12.51 -30.84
N LYS A 156 -18.03 11.33 -30.21
CA LYS A 156 -18.76 11.05 -28.96
C LYS A 156 -17.87 11.21 -27.71
N LEU A 157 -16.59 11.54 -27.86
CA LEU A 157 -15.63 11.73 -26.77
C LEU A 157 -15.31 13.20 -26.54
#